data_AF-A0A7X8X341-F1
#
_entry.id   AF-A0A7X8X341-F1
#
_cell.length_a   1.000
_cell.length_b   1.000
_cell.length_c   1.000
_cell.angle_alpha   90.00
_cell.angle_beta   90.00
_cell.angle_gamma   90.00
#
_symmetry.space_group_name_H-M   'P 1'
#
loop_
_entity.id
_entity.type
_entity.pdbx_description
1 polymer ?
#
loop_
_entity_poly.entity_id
_entity_poly.type
_entity_poly.pdbx_seq_one_letter_code
_entity_poly.pdbx_strand_id
1 'polypeptide(L)' 'MHKNELNFPVPDVLGLYDDEAREMIKNHGYTIKTEKITKTAKRGQPEGRLRVVRQRVSGQDLHLVFAYEKWVCDSRKEV' A
#
# COMPACT_ATOMS: atom_id res chain seq x y z
N MET A 1 -16.66 22.48 -26.73
CA MET A 1 -16.74 22.17 -25.29
C MET A 1 -15.50 21.36 -24.94
N HIS A 2 -14.43 22.02 -24.49
CA HIS A 2 -13.22 21.33 -24.07
C HIS A 2 -13.54 20.65 -22.74
N LYS A 3 -13.64 19.31 -22.76
CA LYS A 3 -13.69 18.53 -21.54
C LYS A 3 -12.38 18.83 -20.81
N ASN A 4 -12.46 19.63 -19.75
CA ASN A 4 -11.38 19.82 -18.81
C ASN A 4 -11.24 18.50 -18.04
N GLU A 5 -10.69 17.49 -18.70
CA GLU A 5 -10.15 16.31 -18.07
C GLU A 5 -8.95 16.81 -17.29
N LEU A 6 -9.19 17.22 -16.03
CA LEU A 6 -8.17 17.33 -15.01
C LEU A 6 -7.62 15.91 -14.83
N ASN A 7 -6.76 15.52 -15.77
CA ASN A 7 -6.04 14.28 -15.81
C ASN A 7 -4.94 14.40 -14.76
N PHE A 8 -5.33 14.41 -13.48
CA PHE A 8 -4.38 14.21 -12.40
C PHE A 8 -3.80 12.82 -12.62
N PRO A 9 -2.51 12.71 -12.97
CA PRO A 9 -1.91 11.41 -13.16
C PRO A 9 -1.99 10.70 -11.82
N VAL A 10 -2.67 9.55 -11.82
CA VAL A 10 -2.70 8.67 -10.67
C VAL A 10 -1.25 8.43 -10.22
N PRO A 11 -0.89 8.72 -8.95
CA PRO A 11 0.43 8.40 -8.46
C PRO A 11 0.63 6.89 -8.51
N ASP A 12 1.68 6.44 -9.19
CA ASP A 12 2.05 5.03 -9.17
C ASP A 12 2.86 4.74 -7.90
N VAL A 13 2.18 4.29 -6.85
CA VAL A 13 2.83 3.95 -5.57
C VAL A 13 3.07 2.44 -5.42
N LEU A 14 2.83 1.66 -6.47
CA LEU A 14 3.04 0.22 -6.44
C LEU A 14 4.49 -0.12 -6.18
N GLY A 15 4.73 -0.93 -5.16
CA GLY A 15 6.07 -1.32 -4.76
C GLY A 15 6.83 -0.25 -3.97
N LEU A 16 6.21 0.86 -3.58
CA LEU A 16 6.81 1.77 -2.61
C LEU A 16 6.55 1.29 -1.18
N TYR A 17 7.41 1.74 -0.26
CA TYR A 17 7.17 1.57 1.18
C TYR A 17 6.04 2.47 1.66
N ASP A 18 5.45 2.16 2.82
CA ASP A 18 4.27 2.90 3.29
C ASP A 18 4.53 4.39 3.51
N ASP A 19 5.72 4.74 4.01
CA ASP A 19 6.14 6.14 4.18
C ASP A 19 6.21 6.88 2.83
N GLU A 20 6.92 6.31 1.85
CA GLU A 20 7.10 6.89 0.52
C GLU A 20 5.78 6.99 -0.25
N ALA A 21 4.94 5.96 -0.16
CA ALA A 21 3.63 5.94 -0.79
C ALA A 21 2.73 7.05 -0.22
N ARG A 22 2.75 7.25 1.11
CA ARG A 22 1.98 8.30 1.78
C ARG A 22 2.44 9.70 1.37
N GLU A 23 3.74 9.92 1.28
CA GLU A 23 4.30 11.20 0.81
C GLU A 23 3.89 11.49 -0.63
N MET A 24 4.06 10.52 -1.55
CA MET A 24 3.72 10.71 -2.95
C MET A 24 2.23 11.02 -3.15
N ILE A 25 1.36 10.30 -2.44
CA ILE A 25 -0.09 10.49 -2.51
C ILE A 25 -0.50 11.86 -2.01
N LYS A 26 0.06 12.30 -0.88
CA LYS A 26 -0.17 13.62 -0.32
C LYS A 26 0.33 14.71 -1.26
N ASN A 27 1.50 14.53 -1.88
CA ASN A 27 2.09 15.48 -2.81
C ASN A 27 1.25 15.64 -4.09
N HIS A 28 0.61 14.56 -4.56
CA HIS A 28 -0.34 14.60 -5.67
C HIS A 28 -1.76 15.05 -5.29
N GLY A 29 -2.03 15.34 -4.00
CA GLY A 29 -3.34 15.82 -3.55
C GLY A 29 -4.44 14.75 -3.53
N TYR A 30 -4.07 13.47 -3.41
CA TYR A 30 -5.01 12.37 -3.23
C TYR A 30 -5.20 12.05 -1.75
N THR A 31 -6.37 11.48 -1.41
CA THR A 31 -6.69 11.08 -0.03
C THR A 31 -6.70 9.56 0.09
N ILE A 32 -5.99 9.01 1.08
CA ILE A 32 -6.03 7.57 1.38
C ILE A 32 -7.31 7.29 2.18
N LYS A 33 -8.29 6.62 1.55
CA LYS A 33 -9.55 6.24 2.21
C LYS A 33 -9.51 4.87 2.86
N THR A 34 -8.69 3.97 2.34
CA THR A 34 -8.62 2.59 2.84
C THR A 34 -7.20 2.10 2.78
N GLU A 35 -6.69 1.71 3.94
CA GLU A 35 -5.46 0.95 4.08
C GLU A 35 -5.81 -0.47 4.54
N LYS A 36 -5.47 -1.46 3.70
CA LYS A 36 -5.59 -2.88 4.07
C LYS A 36 -4.19 -3.44 4.26
N ILE A 37 -3.85 -3.80 5.48
CA ILE A 37 -2.62 -4.52 5.77
C ILE A 37 -2.93 -6.02 5.74
N THR A 38 -2.35 -6.76 4.81
CA THR A 38 -2.47 -8.21 4.77
C THR A 38 -1.65 -8.83 5.90
N LYS A 39 -2.32 -9.04 7.04
CA LYS A 39 -1.83 -9.87 8.15
C LYS A 39 -2.40 -11.28 7.98
N THR A 40 -1.64 -12.22 7.43
CA THR A 40 -2.11 -13.60 7.32
C THR A 40 -1.99 -14.29 8.69
N ALA A 41 -3.06 -14.83 9.25
CA ALA A 41 -2.99 -15.56 10.53
C ALA A 41 -2.31 -16.95 10.42
N LYS A 42 -1.43 -17.16 9.42
CA LYS A 42 -0.67 -18.41 9.25
C LYS A 42 0.57 -18.36 10.14
N ARG A 43 0.95 -19.49 10.74
CA ARG A 43 2.18 -19.63 11.57
C ARG A 43 3.38 -19.00 10.85
N GLY A 44 3.83 -17.86 11.36
CA GLY A 44 4.90 -17.02 10.82
C GLY A 44 4.62 -15.57 11.18
N GLN A 45 5.60 -14.88 11.75
CA GLN A 45 5.44 -13.46 12.06
C GLN A 45 5.78 -12.65 10.81
N PRO A 46 4.87 -11.78 10.34
CA PRO A 46 5.23 -10.81 9.31
C PRO A 46 6.30 -9.88 9.89
N GLU A 47 7.47 -9.87 9.26
CA GLU A 47 8.62 -9.03 9.63
C GLU A 47 9.06 -8.20 8.42
N GLY A 48 9.73 -7.08 8.69
CA GLY A 48 10.22 -6.17 7.65
C GLY A 48 9.27 -4.99 7.38
N ARG A 49 9.50 -4.28 6.28
CA ARG A 49 8.77 -3.06 5.94
C ARG A 49 7.45 -3.38 5.23
N LEU A 50 6.48 -2.49 5.38
CA LEU A 50 5.22 -2.53 4.65
C LEU A 50 5.41 -1.95 3.26
N ARG A 51 5.03 -2.71 2.25
CA ARG A 51 5.13 -2.33 0.85
C ARG A 51 3.76 -2.34 0.20
N VAL A 52 3.48 -1.37 -0.66
CA VAL A 52 2.24 -1.33 -1.43
C VAL A 52 2.26 -2.44 -2.47
N VAL A 53 1.34 -3.40 -2.35
CA VAL A 53 1.19 -4.50 -3.33
C VAL A 53 0.04 -4.28 -4.28
N ARG A 54 -0.90 -3.41 -3.90
CA ARG A 54 -2.06 -3.09 -4.74
C ARG A 54 -2.53 -1.67 -4.47
N GLN A 55 -2.80 -0.94 -5.54
CA GLN A 55 -3.46 0.35 -5.49
C GLN A 55 -4.73 0.31 -6.33
N ARG A 56 -5.77 1.00 -5.87
CA ARG A 56 -6.99 1.27 -6.61
C ARG A 56 -7.37 2.72 -6.42
N VAL A 57 -7.76 3.36 -7.52
CA VAL A 57 -8.18 4.76 -7.54
C VAL A 57 -9.67 4.82 -7.80
N SER A 58 -10.36 5.65 -7.02
CA SER A 58 -11.75 6.00 -7.21
C SER A 58 -11.86 7.52 -7.19
N GLY A 59 -11.69 8.17 -8.34
CA GLY A 59 -11.66 9.64 -8.41
C GLY A 59 -10.47 10.22 -7.66
N GLN A 60 -10.71 10.90 -6.54
CA GLN A 60 -9.68 11.52 -5.69
C GLN A 60 -9.28 10.65 -4.49
N ASP A 61 -9.93 9.49 -4.36
CA ASP A 61 -9.71 8.55 -3.28
C ASP A 61 -8.80 7.41 -3.72
N LEU A 62 -7.83 7.07 -2.87
CA LEU A 62 -6.94 5.94 -3.06
C LEU A 62 -7.20 4.85 -2.02
N HIS A 63 -7.33 3.63 -2.51
CA HIS A 63 -7.39 2.42 -1.72
C HIS A 63 -6.08 1.65 -1.89
N LEU A 64 -5.33 1.51 -0.80
CA LEU A 64 -4.03 0.86 -0.78
C LEU A 64 -4.12 -0.47 -0.04
N VAL A 65 -3.43 -1.46 -0.57
CA VAL A 65 -3.17 -2.73 0.10
C VAL A 65 -1.68 -2.84 0.34
N PHE A 66 -1.32 -2.97 1.60
CA PHE A 66 0.05 -3.14 2.07
C PHE A 66 0.30 -4.60 2.46
N ALA A 67 1.48 -5.10 2.12
CA ALA A 67 1.98 -6.39 2.57
C ALA A 67 3.40 -6.25 3.10
N TYR A 68 3.77 -7.14 4.03
CA TYR A 68 5.14 -7.21 4.53
C TYR A 68 6.07 -7.88 3.52
N GLU A 69 7.30 -7.39 3.39
CA GLU A 69 8.32 -7.94 2.49
C GLU A 69 8.69 -9.38 2.83
N LYS A 70 8.65 -9.76 4.11
CA LYS A 70 9.13 -11.06 4.56
C LYS A 70 8.12 -11.74 5.48
N TRP A 71 7.96 -13.03 5.22
CA TRP A 71 7.33 -13.97 6.16
C TRP A 71 8.44 -14.78 6.79
N VAL A 72 8.64 -14.62 8.08
CA VAL A 72 9.58 -15.46 8.83
C VAL A 72 8.77 -16.59 9.46
N CYS A 73 9.06 -17.81 9.03
CA CYS A 73 8.51 -18.99 9.70
C CYS A 73 9.12 -19.06 11.10
N ASP A 74 8.29 -18.94 12.14
CA ASP A 74 8.73 -19.24 13.50
C ASP A 74 9.13 -20.72 13.55
N SER A 75 10.43 -20.96 13.49
CA SER A 75 11.03 -22.28 13.66
C SER A 75 11.57 -22.40 15.08
N ARG A 76 10.81 -22.00 16.12
CA ARG A 76 11.13 -22.43 17.47
C ARG A 76 10.51 -23.81 17.70
N LYS A 77 11.31 -24.83 17.37
CA LYS A 77 11.24 -26.12 18.07
C LYS A 77 11.74 -25.84 19.48
N GLU A 78 10.83 -25.59 20.42
CA GLU A 78 11.15 -25.81 21.83
C GLU A 78 11.29 -27.33 22.04
N VAL A 79 12.46 -27.71 22.52
CA VAL A 79 12.93 -29.09 22.80
C VAL A 79 12.32 -29.63 24.07
#